data_AF-A0A356Z3J3-F1
#
_entry.id   AF-A0A356Z3J3-F1
#
_cell.length_a   1.000
_cell.length_b   1.000
_cell.length_c   1.000
_cell.angle_alpha   90.00
_cell.angle_beta   90.00
_cell.angle_gamma   90.00
#
_symmetry.space_group_name_H-M   'P 1'
#
loop_
_entity.id
_entity.type
_entity.pdbx_description
1 polymer ?
#
loop_
_entity_poly.entity_id
_entity_poly.type
_entity_poly.pdbx_seq_one_letter_code
_entity_poly.pdbx_strand_id
1 'polypeptide(L)'
;MKFRNYLLIAFIGFCVIFSTSKNAFAFSSNNANIPTFNVTLNGILINNINSDYPLLTYKDITYFPLTWDYCRFLGLDCQWDQTSGLTINKTGQCFAYKNQEINSVINNMQTRYSVVIPSYPITINGQKIINNKENWPLINFRNITYFPLTWHFAAELFGWNYTWFEAGGLAISCPGGKSEDSETVLSLINQMAFGQVYSFNASITDLTSNHALSGYKGIHNNYIEYSNFISSINLITNPGTDKVVITGMNEYYQDFYVRKPNIGWGLSCTGVDPTPAQNRGIMPALQNRPESKMIINLLNLHFVGEERDNILSINKSKTDGGISTWKIITKNGTSSDKTIDVQILDSHSKVRSVKINDGSYLYAYEFIGNA
;
A
#
# COMPACT_ATOMS: atom_id res chain seq x y z
N MET A 1 40.74 -0.52 -91.01
CA MET A 1 40.93 0.93 -91.22
C MET A 1 40.56 1.64 -89.92
N LYS A 2 41.53 2.30 -89.27
CA LYS A 2 41.45 3.32 -88.18
C LYS A 2 40.67 2.94 -86.89
N PHE A 3 41.32 2.65 -85.75
CA PHE A 3 42.04 3.50 -84.77
C PHE A 3 41.17 3.98 -83.58
N ARG A 4 41.65 3.66 -82.36
CA ARG A 4 41.51 4.38 -81.07
C ARG A 4 40.12 4.34 -80.37
N ASN A 5 39.97 4.21 -79.05
CA ASN A 5 40.88 3.97 -77.92
C ASN A 5 40.05 3.89 -76.61
N TYR A 6 40.65 3.27 -75.59
CA TYR A 6 40.46 3.40 -74.12
C TYR A 6 39.49 2.47 -73.36
N LEU A 7 40.17 1.54 -72.65
CA LEU A 7 39.84 0.91 -71.38
C LEU A 7 39.19 1.86 -70.35
N LEU A 8 38.19 1.34 -69.63
CA LEU A 8 38.08 1.54 -68.18
C LEU A 8 37.41 0.31 -67.55
N ILE A 9 38.18 -0.34 -66.69
CA ILE A 9 37.84 -1.50 -65.84
C ILE A 9 36.96 -0.99 -64.70
N ALA A 10 35.82 -1.63 -64.43
CA ALA A 10 35.08 -1.46 -63.18
C ALA A 10 34.81 -2.83 -62.55
N PHE A 11 35.26 -2.93 -61.31
CA PHE A 11 35.52 -4.13 -60.53
C PHE A 11 34.28 -4.49 -59.68
N ILE A 12 33.93 -5.78 -59.71
CA ILE A 12 33.24 -6.63 -58.72
C ILE A 12 32.66 -5.95 -57.47
N GLY A 13 31.37 -6.20 -57.22
CA GLY A 13 30.70 -5.96 -55.94
C GLY A 13 29.32 -6.61 -55.84
N PHE A 14 29.24 -7.94 -55.82
CA PHE A 14 28.02 -8.68 -55.50
C PHE A 14 27.83 -8.69 -53.97
N CYS A 15 27.07 -7.73 -53.44
CA CYS A 15 26.69 -7.69 -52.02
C CYS A 15 25.63 -8.77 -51.74
N VAL A 16 26.09 -9.93 -51.27
CA VAL A 16 25.23 -10.86 -50.53
C VAL A 16 24.90 -10.20 -49.19
N ILE A 17 23.68 -9.68 -49.08
CA ILE A 17 23.13 -9.23 -47.80
C ILE A 17 22.86 -10.49 -46.97
N PHE A 18 23.83 -10.87 -46.14
CA PHE A 18 23.59 -11.77 -45.02
C PHE A 18 22.55 -11.09 -44.12
N SER A 19 21.30 -11.48 -44.29
CA SER A 19 20.25 -11.21 -43.33
C SER A 19 20.60 -11.98 -42.06
N THR A 20 21.39 -11.37 -41.19
CA THR A 20 21.52 -11.87 -39.82
C THR A 20 20.15 -11.70 -39.19
N SER A 21 19.39 -12.79 -39.17
CA SER A 21 18.22 -12.90 -38.31
C SER A 21 18.72 -12.68 -36.89
N LYS A 22 18.59 -11.44 -36.40
CA LYS A 22 18.57 -11.19 -34.96
C LYS A 22 17.36 -11.98 -34.46
N ASN A 23 17.61 -13.17 -33.94
CA ASN A 23 16.68 -13.83 -33.05
C ASN A 23 16.53 -12.88 -31.86
N ALA A 24 15.56 -11.99 -31.96
CA ALA A 24 15.00 -11.34 -30.78
C ALA A 24 14.34 -12.49 -30.02
N PHE A 25 15.08 -13.08 -29.09
CA PHE A 25 14.45 -13.85 -28.03
C PHE A 25 13.50 -12.86 -27.36
N ALA A 26 12.20 -13.06 -27.58
CA ALA A 26 11.19 -12.39 -26.79
C ALA A 26 11.49 -12.76 -25.34
N PHE A 27 12.02 -11.80 -24.58
CA PHE A 27 12.14 -11.95 -23.15
C PHE A 27 10.70 -12.03 -22.66
N SER A 28 10.22 -13.23 -22.30
CA SER A 28 8.94 -13.35 -21.64
C SER A 28 9.03 -12.53 -20.37
N SER A 29 8.42 -11.34 -20.35
CA SER A 29 8.46 -10.51 -19.14
C SER A 29 7.71 -11.26 -18.06
N ASN A 30 8.44 -11.77 -17.06
CA ASN A 30 7.81 -12.33 -15.88
C ASN A 30 7.23 -11.16 -15.10
N ASN A 31 5.92 -11.16 -14.89
CA ASN A 31 5.23 -10.11 -14.17
C ASN A 31 4.48 -10.71 -12.98
N ALA A 32 4.52 -10.01 -11.86
CA ALA A 32 3.77 -10.31 -10.65
C ALA A 32 2.78 -9.18 -10.33
N ASN A 33 1.78 -9.49 -9.51
CA ASN A 33 0.78 -8.53 -9.03
C ASN A 33 0.80 -8.50 -7.50
N ILE A 34 0.34 -7.42 -6.87
CA ILE A 34 0.08 -7.47 -5.43
C ILE A 34 -1.22 -8.28 -5.20
N PRO A 35 -1.31 -9.14 -4.17
CA PRO A 35 -2.53 -9.88 -3.87
C PRO A 35 -3.75 -8.95 -3.77
N THR A 36 -4.85 -9.34 -4.43
CA THR A 36 -6.15 -8.66 -4.36
C THR A 36 -7.03 -9.17 -3.21
N PHE A 37 -6.50 -10.10 -2.43
CA PHE A 37 -7.14 -10.72 -1.28
C PHE A 37 -6.28 -10.52 -0.03
N ASN A 38 -6.90 -10.67 1.13
CA ASN A 38 -6.20 -10.57 2.41
C ASN A 38 -5.20 -11.71 2.58
N VAL A 39 -4.00 -11.37 3.07
CA VAL A 39 -3.00 -12.35 3.48
C VAL A 39 -2.66 -12.11 4.94
N THR A 40 -2.81 -13.15 5.75
CA THR A 40 -2.48 -13.13 7.16
C THR A 40 -1.28 -14.01 7.41
N LEU A 41 -0.25 -13.48 8.07
CA LEU A 41 0.93 -14.23 8.47
C LEU A 41 1.04 -14.21 10.00
N ASN A 42 1.09 -15.38 10.63
CA ASN A 42 1.07 -15.55 12.09
C ASN A 42 -0.05 -14.77 12.80
N GLY A 43 -1.21 -14.63 12.15
CA GLY A 43 -2.34 -13.88 12.70
C GLY A 43 -2.30 -12.36 12.46
N ILE A 44 -1.26 -11.83 11.81
CA ILE A 44 -1.16 -10.41 11.43
C ILE A 44 -1.63 -10.24 9.98
N LEU A 45 -2.60 -9.36 9.76
CA LEU A 45 -2.98 -8.95 8.42
C LEU A 45 -1.85 -8.13 7.79
N ILE A 46 -1.36 -8.56 6.63
CA ILE A 46 -0.25 -7.89 5.97
C ILE A 46 -0.72 -6.67 5.17
N ASN A 47 -0.11 -5.52 5.45
CA ASN A 47 -0.30 -4.29 4.68
C ASN A 47 0.58 -4.30 3.43
N ASN A 48 0.01 -4.69 2.30
CA ASN A 48 0.71 -4.62 1.00
C ASN A 48 0.70 -3.22 0.36
N ILE A 49 -0.14 -2.31 0.85
CA ILE A 49 -0.33 -1.01 0.21
C ILE A 49 0.81 -0.07 0.59
N ASN A 50 1.17 -0.01 1.87
CA ASN A 50 2.33 0.73 2.32
C ASN A 50 3.42 -0.26 2.76
N SER A 51 4.26 -0.68 1.82
CA SER A 51 5.35 -1.62 2.05
C SER A 51 6.40 -1.50 0.96
N ASP A 52 7.68 -1.51 1.34
CA ASP A 52 8.78 -1.52 0.37
C ASP A 52 8.86 -2.86 -0.38
N TYR A 53 8.45 -3.93 0.29
CA TYR A 53 8.45 -5.30 -0.20
C TYR A 53 7.08 -5.93 0.04
N PRO A 54 6.04 -5.49 -0.69
CA PRO A 54 4.70 -6.06 -0.55
C PRO A 54 4.73 -7.52 -0.95
N LEU A 55 3.81 -8.33 -0.42
CA LEU A 55 3.60 -9.67 -0.96
C LEU A 55 3.25 -9.56 -2.45
N LEU A 56 3.65 -10.59 -3.19
CA LEU A 56 3.39 -10.68 -4.63
C LEU A 56 2.56 -11.92 -4.94
N THR A 57 1.88 -11.89 -6.06
CA THR A 57 1.24 -13.03 -6.70
C THR A 57 1.91 -13.24 -8.04
N TYR A 58 2.45 -14.44 -8.27
CA TYR A 58 3.09 -14.84 -9.52
C TYR A 58 2.65 -16.25 -9.85
N LYS A 59 2.14 -16.47 -11.06
CA LYS A 59 1.50 -17.74 -11.47
C LYS A 59 0.47 -18.23 -10.42
N ASP A 60 -0.38 -17.31 -9.99
CA ASP A 60 -1.49 -17.53 -9.05
C ASP A 60 -1.10 -18.04 -7.65
N ILE A 61 0.19 -17.97 -7.29
CA ILE A 61 0.70 -18.27 -5.94
C ILE A 61 1.17 -16.98 -5.27
N THR A 62 0.90 -16.85 -3.97
CA THR A 62 1.44 -15.75 -3.14
C THR A 62 2.90 -16.00 -2.80
N TYR A 63 3.70 -14.95 -2.85
CA TYR A 63 5.11 -14.93 -2.52
C TYR A 63 5.39 -13.90 -1.44
N PHE A 64 6.25 -14.24 -0.48
CA PHE A 64 6.73 -13.31 0.54
C PHE A 64 8.20 -12.97 0.31
N PRO A 65 8.66 -11.76 0.67
CA PRO A 65 10.05 -11.37 0.51
C PRO A 65 10.93 -12.08 1.55
N LEU A 66 12.10 -12.56 1.13
CA LEU A 66 13.13 -13.11 2.02
C LEU A 66 14.02 -12.01 2.61
N THR A 67 13.39 -10.99 3.17
CA THR A 67 14.09 -10.00 3.99
C THR A 67 14.39 -10.59 5.37
N TRP A 68 15.26 -9.91 6.12
CA TRP A 68 15.65 -10.36 7.46
C TRP A 68 14.45 -10.47 8.40
N ASP A 69 13.53 -9.50 8.37
CA ASP A 69 12.34 -9.49 9.22
C ASP A 69 11.36 -10.61 8.85
N TYR A 70 11.01 -10.76 7.57
CA TYR A 70 10.10 -11.82 7.13
C TYR A 70 10.64 -13.23 7.37
N CYS A 71 11.93 -13.46 7.10
CA CYS A 71 12.54 -14.76 7.38
C CYS A 71 12.41 -15.13 8.85
N ARG A 72 12.79 -14.23 9.77
CA ARG A 72 12.67 -14.49 11.21
C ARG A 72 11.22 -14.60 11.66
N PHE A 73 10.34 -13.76 11.13
CA PHE A 73 8.92 -13.79 11.44
C PHE A 73 8.29 -15.15 11.09
N LEU A 74 8.71 -15.76 9.98
CA LEU A 74 8.23 -17.09 9.54
C LEU A 74 9.11 -18.26 9.99
N GLY A 75 10.09 -18.02 10.87
CA GLY A 75 10.95 -19.06 11.45
C GLY A 75 11.94 -19.68 10.46
N LEU A 76 12.52 -18.82 9.63
CA LEU A 76 13.58 -19.13 8.68
C LEU A 76 14.87 -18.37 9.00
N ASP A 77 15.99 -19.02 8.72
CA ASP A 77 17.32 -18.41 8.61
C ASP A 77 17.66 -18.34 7.13
N CYS A 78 17.81 -17.12 6.62
CA CYS A 78 18.05 -16.83 5.21
C CYS A 78 19.42 -16.17 5.12
N GLN A 79 20.35 -16.83 4.44
CA GLN A 79 21.72 -16.37 4.29
C GLN A 79 22.09 -16.27 2.81
N TRP A 80 22.88 -15.26 2.50
CA TRP A 80 23.40 -15.02 1.16
C TRP A 80 24.90 -14.86 1.20
N ASP A 81 25.61 -15.58 0.36
CA ASP A 81 27.02 -15.32 0.07
C ASP A 81 27.33 -15.56 -1.41
N GLN A 82 28.45 -14.98 -1.87
CA GLN A 82 28.82 -15.01 -3.29
C GLN A 82 29.16 -16.42 -3.81
N THR A 83 29.57 -17.34 -2.92
CA THR A 83 30.05 -18.67 -3.30
C THR A 83 28.93 -19.70 -3.27
N SER A 84 28.14 -19.72 -2.18
CA SER A 84 27.08 -20.71 -1.97
C SER A 84 25.72 -20.26 -2.50
N GLY A 85 25.55 -18.97 -2.79
CA GLY A 85 24.29 -18.38 -3.22
C GLY A 85 23.32 -18.20 -2.04
N LEU A 86 22.05 -18.52 -2.26
CA LEU A 86 20.99 -18.37 -1.27
C LEU A 86 20.82 -19.67 -0.49
N THR A 87 20.93 -19.59 0.83
CA THR A 87 20.63 -20.71 1.74
C THR A 87 19.46 -20.34 2.64
N ILE A 88 18.46 -21.20 2.69
CA ILE A 88 17.25 -21.04 3.52
C ILE A 88 17.11 -22.26 4.41
N ASN A 89 17.09 -22.06 5.72
CA ASN A 89 16.93 -23.14 6.69
C ASN A 89 15.77 -22.83 7.64
N LYS A 90 14.92 -23.82 7.91
CA LYS A 90 13.95 -23.72 8.99
C LYS A 90 14.67 -23.68 10.34
N THR A 91 14.33 -22.73 11.20
CA THR A 91 14.93 -22.57 12.53
C THR A 91 14.11 -23.21 13.64
N GLY A 92 12.81 -23.47 13.37
CA GLY A 92 11.87 -23.98 14.38
C GLY A 92 11.43 -22.94 15.42
N GLN A 93 11.86 -21.68 15.28
CA GLN A 93 11.47 -20.58 16.15
C GLN A 93 11.06 -19.35 15.34
N CYS A 94 9.85 -18.86 15.58
CA CYS A 94 9.35 -17.64 14.98
C CYS A 94 9.53 -16.45 15.91
N PHE A 95 9.79 -15.29 15.32
CA PHE A 95 10.02 -14.05 16.06
C PHE A 95 8.82 -13.10 15.94
N ALA A 96 8.79 -12.06 16.77
CA ALA A 96 7.79 -11.01 16.67
C ALA A 96 7.91 -10.30 15.32
N TYR A 97 6.78 -9.83 14.81
CA TYR A 97 6.76 -9.02 13.61
C TYR A 97 7.51 -7.70 13.86
N LYS A 98 8.23 -7.25 12.85
CA LYS A 98 8.90 -5.96 12.86
C LYS A 98 8.48 -5.19 11.64
N ASN A 99 8.19 -3.92 11.88
CA ASN A 99 7.55 -3.04 10.94
C ASN A 99 8.55 -2.18 10.13
N GLN A 100 9.83 -2.55 10.10
CA GLN A 100 10.89 -1.70 9.54
C GLN A 100 10.76 -1.50 8.01
N GLU A 101 9.94 -2.32 7.35
CA GLU A 101 9.74 -2.37 5.89
C GLU A 101 8.51 -1.58 5.39
N ILE A 102 7.90 -0.77 6.27
CA ILE A 102 6.68 0.01 6.00
C ILE A 102 7.04 1.51 5.86
N ASN A 103 8.16 1.84 5.21
CA ASN A 103 8.65 3.21 5.18
C ASN A 103 8.72 3.77 3.75
N SER A 104 7.86 4.75 3.49
CA SER A 104 7.90 5.73 2.36
C SER A 104 7.27 5.32 1.02
N VAL A 105 6.95 4.05 0.77
CA VAL A 105 6.36 3.64 -0.53
C VAL A 105 4.87 3.31 -0.41
N ILE A 106 4.07 3.86 -1.32
CA ILE A 106 2.66 3.52 -1.49
C ILE A 106 2.51 2.81 -2.83
N ASN A 107 2.14 1.52 -2.77
CA ASN A 107 2.12 0.63 -3.92
C ASN A 107 0.80 0.69 -4.67
N ASN A 108 0.88 0.85 -5.99
CA ASN A 108 -0.29 0.74 -6.86
C ASN A 108 -0.71 -0.73 -7.01
N MET A 109 -1.84 -1.08 -6.39
CA MET A 109 -2.40 -2.44 -6.37
C MET A 109 -2.81 -2.98 -7.75
N GLN A 110 -2.97 -2.12 -8.76
CA GLN A 110 -3.38 -2.50 -10.11
C GLN A 110 -2.19 -2.69 -11.07
N THR A 111 -1.00 -2.27 -10.65
CA THR A 111 0.21 -2.37 -11.48
C THR A 111 0.73 -3.80 -11.55
N ARG A 112 1.25 -4.16 -12.73
CA ARG A 112 2.08 -5.36 -12.92
C ARG A 112 3.53 -5.01 -12.67
N TYR A 113 4.17 -5.75 -11.78
CA TYR A 113 5.57 -5.56 -11.39
C TYR A 113 6.45 -6.56 -12.14
N SER A 114 7.49 -6.06 -12.81
CA SER A 114 8.49 -6.93 -13.45
C SER A 114 9.30 -7.67 -12.40
N VAL A 115 9.46 -8.97 -12.60
CA VAL A 115 10.24 -9.86 -11.73
C VAL A 115 11.22 -10.69 -12.56
N VAL A 116 12.26 -11.19 -11.91
CA VAL A 116 13.31 -11.99 -12.59
C VAL A 116 13.45 -13.34 -11.90
N ILE A 117 13.56 -14.43 -12.67
CA ILE A 117 13.93 -15.73 -12.08
C ILE A 117 15.45 -15.70 -11.82
N PRO A 118 15.91 -15.77 -10.56
CA PRO A 118 17.33 -15.78 -10.25
C PRO A 118 18.01 -17.04 -10.78
N SER A 119 19.25 -16.87 -11.21
CA SER A 119 20.11 -17.93 -11.78
C SER A 119 21.19 -18.42 -10.81
N TYR A 120 21.31 -17.81 -9.64
CA TYR A 120 22.29 -18.22 -8.62
C TYR A 120 21.88 -19.52 -7.91
N PRO A 121 22.83 -20.22 -7.27
CA PRO A 121 22.54 -21.43 -6.51
C PRO A 121 21.57 -21.14 -5.35
N ILE A 122 20.61 -22.05 -5.15
CA ILE A 122 19.64 -21.98 -4.06
C ILE A 122 19.65 -23.32 -3.33
N THR A 123 19.77 -23.26 -2.01
CA THR A 123 19.74 -24.43 -1.12
C THR A 123 18.67 -24.22 -0.05
N ILE A 124 17.77 -25.18 0.13
CA ILE A 124 16.72 -25.14 1.15
C ILE A 124 16.86 -26.36 2.06
N ASN A 125 16.99 -26.16 3.37
CA ASN A 125 17.22 -27.21 4.37
C ASN A 125 18.35 -28.19 3.95
N GLY A 126 19.44 -27.65 3.38
CA GLY A 126 20.57 -28.43 2.87
C GLY A 126 20.39 -29.09 1.49
N GLN A 127 19.21 -28.98 0.87
CA GLN A 127 18.93 -29.53 -0.47
C GLN A 127 19.06 -28.47 -1.56
N LYS A 128 19.83 -28.77 -2.62
CA LYS A 128 19.97 -27.88 -3.77
C LYS A 128 18.70 -27.89 -4.62
N ILE A 129 18.23 -26.71 -4.99
CA ILE A 129 17.03 -26.50 -5.81
C ILE A 129 17.42 -26.09 -7.23
N ILE A 130 16.79 -26.69 -8.23
CA ILE A 130 16.94 -26.29 -9.64
C ILE A 130 15.81 -25.30 -9.96
N ASN A 131 15.99 -24.06 -9.53
CA ASN A 131 14.91 -23.05 -9.48
C ASN A 131 14.20 -22.84 -10.83
N ASN A 132 14.94 -22.79 -11.94
CA ASN A 132 14.35 -22.57 -13.27
C ASN A 132 13.50 -23.74 -13.80
N LYS A 133 13.50 -24.89 -13.12
CA LYS A 133 12.64 -26.04 -13.43
C LYS A 133 11.46 -26.18 -12.47
N GLU A 134 11.38 -25.35 -11.44
CA GLU A 134 10.24 -25.33 -10.53
C GLU A 134 9.00 -24.76 -11.24
N ASN A 135 7.82 -25.32 -10.94
CA ASN A 135 6.55 -24.78 -11.44
C ASN A 135 6.35 -23.34 -10.96
N TRP A 136 6.69 -23.11 -9.69
CA TRP A 136 6.69 -21.82 -9.00
C TRP A 136 8.11 -21.50 -8.54
N PRO A 137 8.97 -21.00 -9.45
CA PRO A 137 10.34 -20.62 -9.09
C PRO A 137 10.31 -19.48 -8.07
N LEU A 138 11.34 -19.39 -7.24
CA LEU A 138 11.66 -18.16 -6.53
C LEU A 138 11.90 -17.05 -7.57
N ILE A 139 11.54 -15.82 -7.23
CA ILE A 139 11.63 -14.66 -8.12
C ILE A 139 12.34 -13.51 -7.40
N ASN A 140 12.97 -12.60 -8.14
CA ASN A 140 13.55 -11.37 -7.62
C ASN A 140 12.69 -10.17 -7.98
N PHE A 141 12.42 -9.34 -6.99
CA PHE A 141 11.74 -8.05 -7.12
C PHE A 141 12.45 -7.03 -6.22
N ARG A 142 12.76 -5.84 -6.76
CA ARG A 142 13.50 -4.78 -6.05
C ARG A 142 14.78 -5.30 -5.36
N ASN A 143 15.53 -6.18 -6.04
CA ASN A 143 16.76 -6.82 -5.53
C ASN A 143 16.59 -7.72 -4.30
N ILE A 144 15.36 -8.09 -3.95
CA ILE A 144 15.04 -9.07 -2.91
C ILE A 144 14.48 -10.33 -3.56
N THR A 145 14.86 -11.49 -3.03
CA THR A 145 14.27 -12.77 -3.42
C THR A 145 12.95 -12.99 -2.73
N TYR A 146 11.98 -13.44 -3.49
CA TYR A 146 10.63 -13.75 -3.07
C TYR A 146 10.43 -15.25 -3.10
N PHE A 147 9.85 -15.76 -2.03
CA PHE A 147 9.68 -17.18 -1.80
C PHE A 147 8.21 -17.59 -1.96
N PRO A 148 7.91 -18.65 -2.75
CA PRO A 148 6.55 -19.09 -3.02
C PRO A 148 5.91 -19.75 -1.80
N LEU A 149 4.71 -19.29 -1.42
CA LEU A 149 3.83 -19.94 -0.43
C LEU A 149 3.01 -21.06 -1.11
N THR A 150 3.70 -22.07 -1.63
CA THR A 150 3.05 -23.31 -2.07
C THR A 150 2.83 -24.26 -0.89
N TRP A 151 1.88 -25.19 -1.02
CA TRP A 151 1.69 -26.25 -0.03
C TRP A 151 2.98 -27.05 0.22
N HIS A 152 3.69 -27.40 -0.85
CA HIS A 152 4.95 -28.14 -0.77
C HIS A 152 5.98 -27.45 0.14
N PHE A 153 6.24 -26.14 -0.06
CA PHE A 153 7.22 -25.46 0.77
C PHE A 153 6.67 -25.09 2.15
N ALA A 154 5.49 -24.48 2.21
CA ALA A 154 4.95 -23.97 3.46
C ALA A 154 4.57 -25.12 4.43
N ALA A 155 3.74 -26.06 3.97
CA ALA A 155 3.20 -27.10 4.83
C ALA A 155 4.15 -28.30 4.94
N GLU A 156 4.62 -28.86 3.82
CA GLU A 156 5.41 -30.11 3.87
C GLU A 156 6.86 -29.86 4.31
N LEU A 157 7.52 -28.86 3.72
CA LEU A 157 8.94 -28.61 4.00
C LEU A 157 9.15 -27.80 5.28
N PHE A 158 8.32 -26.77 5.52
CA PHE A 158 8.47 -25.89 6.68
C PHE A 158 7.49 -26.18 7.82
N GLY A 159 6.48 -27.04 7.63
CA GLY A 159 5.54 -27.40 8.70
C GLY A 159 4.71 -26.21 9.20
N TRP A 160 4.43 -25.25 8.34
CA TRP A 160 3.52 -24.15 8.64
C TRP A 160 2.07 -24.60 8.44
N ASN A 161 1.14 -24.02 9.20
CA ASN A 161 -0.27 -24.16 8.88
C ASN A 161 -0.56 -23.33 7.63
N TYR A 162 -1.33 -23.92 6.73
CA TYR A 162 -1.74 -23.32 5.47
C TYR A 162 -3.26 -23.40 5.37
N THR A 163 -3.92 -22.25 5.33
CA THR A 163 -5.39 -22.19 5.26
C THR A 163 -5.84 -21.14 4.27
N TRP A 164 -6.93 -21.44 3.58
CA TRP A 164 -7.64 -20.51 2.71
C TRP A 164 -9.10 -20.46 3.13
N PHE A 165 -9.66 -19.26 3.23
CA PHE A 165 -11.08 -19.05 3.49
C PHE A 165 -11.59 -17.88 2.65
N GLU A 166 -12.78 -18.04 2.07
CA GLU A 166 -13.32 -17.12 1.06
C GLU A 166 -13.37 -15.65 1.54
N ALA A 167 -13.77 -15.43 2.81
CA ALA A 167 -13.94 -14.08 3.36
C ALA A 167 -12.64 -13.41 3.83
N GLY A 168 -11.55 -14.15 4.07
CA GLY A 168 -10.31 -13.54 4.60
C GLY A 168 -9.01 -14.05 3.99
N GLY A 169 -9.11 -14.76 2.87
CA GLY A 169 -8.00 -15.06 1.97
C GLY A 169 -7.03 -16.10 2.52
N LEU A 170 -5.75 -15.87 2.27
CA LEU A 170 -4.67 -16.79 2.63
C LEU A 170 -4.23 -16.52 4.07
N ALA A 171 -4.17 -17.55 4.90
CA ALA A 171 -3.52 -17.48 6.21
C ALA A 171 -2.43 -18.55 6.35
N ILE A 172 -1.22 -18.08 6.66
CA ILE A 172 -0.04 -18.89 6.98
C ILE A 172 0.32 -18.63 8.43
N SER A 173 0.62 -19.69 9.19
CA SER A 173 1.23 -19.52 10.51
C SER A 173 2.34 -20.54 10.71
N CYS A 174 3.52 -20.07 11.08
CA CYS A 174 4.59 -20.94 11.52
C CYS A 174 4.37 -21.39 12.99
N PRO A 175 4.85 -22.57 13.39
CA PRO A 175 4.77 -23.01 14.78
C PRO A 175 5.43 -22.00 15.73
N GLY A 176 4.69 -21.54 16.74
CA GLY A 176 5.17 -20.52 17.69
C GLY A 176 5.16 -19.08 17.15
N GLY A 177 4.58 -18.85 15.97
CA GLY A 177 4.32 -17.51 15.44
C GLY A 177 3.49 -16.68 16.43
N LYS A 178 3.84 -15.40 16.55
CA LYS A 178 3.16 -14.45 17.44
C LYS A 178 2.28 -13.52 16.61
N SER A 179 1.01 -13.41 17.00
CA SER A 179 0.11 -12.40 16.45
C SER A 179 0.32 -11.07 17.15
N GLU A 180 -0.08 -10.00 16.46
CA GLU A 180 -0.04 -8.65 16.97
C GLU A 180 -1.27 -7.89 16.45
N ASP A 181 -2.32 -7.88 17.27
CA ASP A 181 -3.62 -7.34 16.85
C ASP A 181 -3.55 -5.82 16.57
N SER A 182 -2.63 -5.10 17.23
CA SER A 182 -2.35 -3.68 16.96
C SER A 182 -1.92 -3.47 15.51
N GLU A 183 -1.02 -4.30 14.98
CA GLU A 183 -0.57 -4.22 13.59
C GLU A 183 -1.69 -4.60 12.60
N THR A 184 -2.55 -5.53 13.01
CA THR A 184 -3.74 -5.89 12.22
C THR A 184 -4.70 -4.71 12.09
N VAL A 185 -5.03 -4.02 13.19
CA VAL A 185 -5.94 -2.86 13.11
C VAL A 185 -5.33 -1.70 12.31
N LEU A 186 -4.02 -1.45 12.42
CA LEU A 186 -3.35 -0.46 11.57
C LEU A 186 -3.43 -0.82 10.09
N SER A 187 -3.22 -2.09 9.76
CA SER A 187 -3.32 -2.59 8.38
C SER A 187 -4.73 -2.42 7.82
N LEU A 188 -5.77 -2.67 8.63
CA LEU A 188 -7.17 -2.45 8.23
C LEU A 188 -7.48 -0.97 7.96
N ILE A 189 -6.99 -0.08 8.82
CA ILE A 189 -7.18 1.37 8.65
C ILE A 189 -6.47 1.84 7.39
N ASN A 190 -5.22 1.40 7.17
CA ASN A 190 -4.48 1.75 5.97
C ASN A 190 -5.16 1.19 4.70
N GLN A 191 -5.69 -0.03 4.72
CA GLN A 191 -6.47 -0.56 3.59
C GLN A 191 -7.75 0.24 3.29
N MET A 192 -8.35 0.87 4.28
CA MET A 192 -9.41 1.87 4.07
C MET A 192 -8.85 3.20 3.53
N ALA A 193 -7.68 3.62 4.00
CA ALA A 193 -7.11 4.90 3.62
C ALA A 193 -6.48 4.92 2.21
N PHE A 194 -6.22 3.78 1.57
CA PHE A 194 -5.50 3.73 0.29
C PHE A 194 -6.26 2.94 -0.80
N GLY A 195 -6.32 3.51 -2.00
CA GLY A 195 -6.79 2.83 -3.22
C GLY A 195 -8.29 2.50 -3.25
N GLN A 196 -9.09 3.20 -2.44
CA GLN A 196 -10.51 2.93 -2.24
C GLN A 196 -11.30 4.24 -2.15
N VAL A 197 -12.59 4.15 -2.46
CA VAL A 197 -13.55 5.26 -2.33
C VAL A 197 -14.60 4.87 -1.31
N TYR A 198 -14.87 5.74 -0.34
CA TYR A 198 -15.87 5.50 0.70
C TYR A 198 -16.82 6.67 0.83
N SER A 199 -18.12 6.37 0.90
CA SER A 199 -19.12 7.33 1.36
C SER A 199 -19.22 7.28 2.89
N PHE A 200 -19.42 8.44 3.52
CA PHE A 200 -19.57 8.56 4.96
C PHE A 200 -20.62 9.58 5.38
N ASN A 201 -21.21 9.38 6.56
CA ASN A 201 -21.90 10.42 7.32
C ASN A 201 -20.94 10.97 8.37
N ALA A 202 -21.05 12.26 8.69
CA ALA A 202 -20.24 12.88 9.72
C ALA A 202 -21.00 13.85 10.63
N SER A 203 -20.47 14.02 11.84
CA SER A 203 -20.90 15.02 12.82
C SER A 203 -19.72 15.56 13.60
N ILE A 204 -19.89 16.77 14.12
CA ILE A 204 -18.89 17.48 14.93
C ILE A 204 -19.55 17.88 16.24
N THR A 205 -18.91 17.58 17.37
CA THR A 205 -19.33 18.05 18.69
C THR A 205 -18.25 18.93 19.28
N ASP A 206 -18.59 20.17 19.62
CA ASP A 206 -17.74 21.06 20.43
C ASP A 206 -17.78 20.58 21.89
N LEU A 207 -16.62 20.21 22.43
CA LEU A 207 -16.52 19.66 23.78
C LEU A 207 -16.64 20.72 24.87
N THR A 208 -16.47 22.00 24.53
CA THR A 208 -16.55 23.11 25.50
C THR A 208 -17.99 23.59 25.72
N SER A 209 -18.77 23.65 24.64
CA SER A 209 -20.17 24.08 24.66
C SER A 209 -21.17 22.90 24.64
N ASN A 210 -20.68 21.69 24.38
CA ASN A 210 -21.48 20.49 24.11
C ASN A 210 -22.49 20.68 22.96
N HIS A 211 -22.21 21.62 22.05
CA HIS A 211 -23.02 21.88 20.87
C HIS A 211 -22.59 20.95 19.73
N ALA A 212 -23.55 20.30 19.08
CA ALA A 212 -23.31 19.35 18.00
C ALA A 212 -23.85 19.84 16.66
N LEU A 213 -22.99 19.79 15.64
CA LEU A 213 -23.34 19.97 14.23
C LEU A 213 -23.38 18.58 13.57
N SER A 214 -24.46 18.26 12.87
CA SER A 214 -24.67 16.94 12.26
C SER A 214 -25.32 17.03 10.88
N GLY A 215 -25.38 15.90 10.18
CA GLY A 215 -25.98 15.82 8.85
C GLY A 215 -25.01 16.06 7.70
N TYR A 216 -23.70 16.13 7.99
CA TYR A 216 -22.70 16.15 6.95
C TYR A 216 -22.66 14.79 6.26
N LYS A 217 -22.60 14.80 4.93
CA LYS A 217 -22.35 13.60 4.12
C LYS A 217 -21.09 13.84 3.32
N GLY A 218 -20.33 12.81 3.03
CA GLY A 218 -19.13 12.99 2.23
C GLY A 218 -18.68 11.75 1.51
N ILE A 219 -17.73 11.99 0.61
CA ILE A 219 -17.02 10.96 -0.15
C ILE A 219 -15.53 11.17 0.10
N HIS A 220 -14.86 10.14 0.62
CA HIS A 220 -13.40 10.08 0.77
C HIS A 220 -12.86 9.27 -0.40
N ASN A 221 -12.07 9.89 -1.28
CA ASN A 221 -11.41 9.21 -2.39
C ASN A 221 -9.92 9.15 -2.12
N ASN A 222 -9.39 7.94 -2.15
CA ASN A 222 -7.99 7.65 -1.95
C ASN A 222 -7.49 6.87 -3.16
N TYR A 223 -6.53 7.40 -3.90
CA TYR A 223 -5.98 6.72 -5.07
C TYR A 223 -4.49 6.96 -5.21
N ILE A 224 -3.86 6.15 -6.05
CA ILE A 224 -2.42 6.20 -6.28
C ILE A 224 -2.22 6.58 -7.74
N GLU A 225 -1.50 7.67 -7.96
CA GLU A 225 -1.21 8.20 -9.29
C GLU A 225 0.30 8.46 -9.40
N TYR A 226 0.95 7.81 -10.38
CA TYR A 226 2.41 7.89 -10.58
C TYR A 226 3.26 7.63 -9.32
N SER A 227 2.84 6.68 -8.47
CA SER A 227 3.46 6.35 -7.17
C SER A 227 3.23 7.38 -6.06
N ASN A 228 2.39 8.38 -6.31
CA ASN A 228 2.00 9.39 -5.34
C ASN A 228 0.65 9.03 -4.77
N PHE A 229 0.49 9.21 -3.47
CA PHE A 229 -0.80 9.04 -2.84
C PHE A 229 -1.62 10.30 -2.95
N ILE A 230 -2.86 10.17 -3.39
CA ILE A 230 -3.78 11.28 -3.46
C ILE A 230 -4.99 10.92 -2.61
N SER A 231 -5.16 11.69 -1.53
CA SER A 231 -6.34 11.64 -0.69
C SER A 231 -7.18 12.88 -0.92
N SER A 232 -8.50 12.71 -1.00
CA SER A 232 -9.44 13.80 -1.17
C SER A 232 -10.76 13.55 -0.46
N ILE A 233 -11.34 14.60 0.12
CA ILE A 233 -12.65 14.51 0.77
C ILE A 233 -13.58 15.54 0.16
N ASN A 234 -14.74 15.08 -0.27
CA ASN A 234 -15.83 15.86 -0.82
C ASN A 234 -16.95 15.89 0.23
N LEU A 235 -17.13 17.01 0.93
CA LEU A 235 -18.16 17.16 1.96
C LEU A 235 -19.39 17.88 1.39
N ILE A 236 -20.54 17.22 1.50
CA ILE A 236 -21.88 17.75 1.22
C ILE A 236 -22.48 18.23 2.55
N THR A 237 -22.76 19.52 2.57
CA THR A 237 -23.36 20.28 3.66
C THR A 237 -24.81 20.60 3.31
N ASN A 238 -25.63 20.90 4.34
CA ASN A 238 -26.99 21.41 4.11
C ASN A 238 -26.94 22.77 3.38
N PRO A 239 -28.01 23.15 2.64
CA PRO A 239 -28.07 24.43 1.93
C PRO A 239 -27.94 25.59 2.93
N GLY A 240 -26.74 26.16 2.99
CA GLY A 240 -26.32 27.14 4.00
C GLY A 240 -24.84 27.06 4.39
N THR A 241 -24.16 25.95 4.08
CA THR A 241 -22.72 25.79 4.32
C THR A 241 -22.01 25.32 3.05
N ASP A 242 -20.78 25.81 2.83
CA ASP A 242 -20.02 25.66 1.57
C ASP A 242 -19.58 24.21 1.28
N LYS A 243 -19.54 23.83 0.01
CA LYS A 243 -18.97 22.55 -0.46
C LYS A 243 -17.44 22.61 -0.40
N VAL A 244 -16.82 21.58 0.19
CA VAL A 244 -15.36 21.49 0.34
C VAL A 244 -14.85 20.20 -0.32
N VAL A 245 -13.88 20.29 -1.22
CA VAL A 245 -13.27 19.18 -1.99
C VAL A 245 -11.74 19.26 -2.01
N ILE A 246 -11.05 18.82 -0.97
CA ILE A 246 -9.57 18.94 -0.94
C ILE A 246 -8.95 17.78 -1.73
N THR A 247 -7.92 17.98 -2.55
CA THR A 247 -7.20 16.92 -3.28
C THR A 247 -5.68 17.02 -3.07
N GLY A 248 -5.01 15.93 -2.68
CA GLY A 248 -3.55 15.76 -2.80
C GLY A 248 -2.81 15.39 -1.51
N MET A 249 -2.03 14.30 -1.54
CA MET A 249 -0.94 14.01 -0.59
C MET A 249 0.34 13.57 -1.32
N ASN A 250 0.89 14.47 -2.13
CA ASN A 250 2.33 14.64 -2.11
C ASN A 250 2.53 16.03 -1.54
N GLU A 251 3.37 16.20 -0.52
CA GLU A 251 3.52 17.52 0.08
C GLU A 251 3.83 18.58 -0.98
N TYR A 252 2.84 19.45 -1.26
CA TYR A 252 2.91 20.89 -1.45
C TYR A 252 1.55 21.45 -2.00
N TYR A 253 0.94 22.41 -1.27
CA TYR A 253 -0.41 23.02 -1.48
C TYR A 253 -0.36 24.47 -2.10
N GLN A 254 -1.45 25.06 -2.66
CA GLN A 254 -1.80 26.49 -3.10
C GLN A 254 -2.16 26.62 -4.61
N ASP A 255 -3.15 27.37 -5.16
CA ASP A 255 -3.92 28.61 -4.84
C ASP A 255 -5.34 28.67 -5.52
N PHE A 256 -6.20 29.64 -5.14
CA PHE A 256 -7.64 29.81 -5.54
C PHE A 256 -7.90 30.90 -6.61
N TYR A 257 -8.82 30.65 -7.57
CA TYR A 257 -9.41 31.72 -8.42
C TYR A 257 -10.94 31.71 -8.42
N VAL A 258 -11.53 32.90 -8.22
CA VAL A 258 -12.98 33.18 -8.21
C VAL A 258 -13.43 33.68 -9.59
N ARG A 259 -14.50 33.09 -10.16
CA ARG A 259 -15.36 33.79 -11.15
C ARG A 259 -16.84 33.63 -10.79
N LYS A 260 -17.54 34.77 -10.72
CA LYS A 260 -18.95 35.04 -10.32
C LYS A 260 -20.01 34.39 -11.25
N PRO A 261 -21.34 34.57 -11.00
CA PRO A 261 -22.16 34.31 -9.81
C PRO A 261 -23.30 33.27 -10.13
N ASN A 262 -23.94 32.71 -9.09
CA ASN A 262 -25.16 31.86 -9.13
C ASN A 262 -25.06 30.34 -9.37
N ILE A 263 -23.91 29.70 -9.15
CA ILE A 263 -23.82 28.24 -8.99
C ILE A 263 -22.88 27.94 -7.82
N GLY A 264 -23.29 27.06 -6.91
CA GLY A 264 -22.64 26.80 -5.62
C GLY A 264 -21.18 26.33 -5.71
N TRP A 265 -20.45 26.51 -4.61
CA TRP A 265 -19.02 26.24 -4.50
C TRP A 265 -18.68 24.76 -4.65
N GLY A 266 -17.42 24.47 -4.96
CA GLY A 266 -16.78 23.16 -4.99
C GLY A 266 -15.27 23.38 -5.15
N LEU A 267 -14.44 22.46 -4.64
CA LEU A 267 -13.01 22.45 -4.92
C LEU A 267 -12.69 21.39 -6.01
N SER A 268 -11.61 21.60 -6.74
CA SER A 268 -11.06 20.72 -7.77
C SER A 268 -9.61 21.15 -8.00
N CYS A 269 -8.69 20.21 -8.24
CA CYS A 269 -7.38 20.52 -8.82
C CYS A 269 -7.16 19.69 -10.10
N THR A 270 -6.78 20.36 -11.18
CA THR A 270 -6.26 19.77 -12.42
C THR A 270 -5.06 20.61 -12.82
N GLY A 271 -3.86 20.03 -12.80
CA GLY A 271 -2.64 20.73 -13.21
C GLY A 271 -2.38 20.57 -14.71
N VAL A 272 -2.16 21.70 -15.39
CA VAL A 272 -1.35 21.77 -16.62
C VAL A 272 -0.47 23.02 -16.52
N ASP A 273 0.54 23.02 -15.63
CA ASP A 273 1.85 23.66 -15.92
C ASP A 273 2.91 23.37 -14.82
N PRO A 274 4.21 23.21 -15.16
CA PRO A 274 5.26 22.75 -14.25
C PRO A 274 6.13 23.92 -13.78
N THR A 275 5.95 24.43 -12.56
CA THR A 275 7.03 25.18 -11.88
C THR A 275 7.08 24.91 -10.37
N PRO A 276 8.28 24.76 -9.75
CA PRO A 276 8.42 24.09 -8.44
C PRO A 276 8.58 25.03 -7.23
N ALA A 277 7.98 26.23 -7.20
CA ALA A 277 8.45 27.27 -6.24
C ALA A 277 7.43 28.07 -5.40
N GLN A 278 6.12 27.84 -5.43
CA GLN A 278 5.16 28.70 -4.67
C GLN A 278 3.97 27.97 -4.05
N ASN A 279 4.20 26.87 -3.36
CA ASN A 279 3.15 26.09 -2.72
C ASN A 279 3.15 26.28 -1.18
N ARG A 280 2.10 26.82 -0.48
CA ARG A 280 1.35 26.19 0.67
C ARG A 280 0.01 26.88 1.07
N GLY A 281 -1.14 26.19 1.14
CA GLY A 281 -2.15 26.43 2.20
C GLY A 281 -3.67 26.47 1.90
N ILE A 282 -4.45 26.03 2.90
CA ILE A 282 -5.86 26.43 3.15
C ILE A 282 -5.87 27.91 3.55
N MET A 283 -6.85 28.71 3.09
CA MET A 283 -6.98 30.11 3.53
C MET A 283 -6.92 30.21 5.07
N PRO A 284 -6.04 31.04 5.67
CA PRO A 284 -5.89 31.13 7.12
C PRO A 284 -7.20 31.37 7.88
N ALA A 285 -8.14 32.10 7.27
CA ALA A 285 -9.46 32.36 7.83
C ALA A 285 -10.36 31.11 7.96
N LEU A 286 -10.09 30.04 7.20
CA LEU A 286 -10.88 28.81 7.17
C LEU A 286 -10.21 27.66 7.93
N GLN A 287 -8.91 27.74 8.22
CA GLN A 287 -8.16 26.68 8.93
C GLN A 287 -8.72 26.40 10.33
N ASN A 288 -9.28 27.42 10.98
CA ASN A 288 -9.82 27.29 12.33
C ASN A 288 -11.28 26.81 12.36
N ARG A 289 -11.95 26.65 11.21
CA ARG A 289 -13.32 26.15 11.18
C ARG A 289 -13.36 24.66 11.54
N PRO A 290 -14.34 24.23 12.35
CA PRO A 290 -14.45 22.83 12.76
C PRO A 290 -14.60 21.88 11.58
N GLU A 291 -15.29 22.26 10.50
CA GLU A 291 -15.41 21.44 9.29
C GLU A 291 -14.07 21.24 8.57
N SER A 292 -13.24 22.28 8.49
CA SER A 292 -11.90 22.18 7.90
C SER A 292 -11.02 21.24 8.72
N LYS A 293 -11.06 21.35 10.05
CA LYS A 293 -10.33 20.46 10.96
C LYS A 293 -10.82 19.01 10.87
N MET A 294 -12.13 18.80 10.76
CA MET A 294 -12.72 17.49 10.51
C MET A 294 -12.11 16.86 9.26
N ILE A 295 -12.15 17.56 8.12
CA ILE A 295 -11.60 17.07 6.85
C ILE A 295 -10.11 16.75 6.98
N ILE A 296 -9.30 17.63 7.57
CA ILE A 296 -7.85 17.39 7.77
C ILE A 296 -7.62 16.13 8.63
N ASN A 297 -8.36 15.97 9.73
CA ASN A 297 -8.22 14.81 10.60
C ASN A 297 -8.56 13.50 9.87
N LEU A 298 -9.58 13.49 9.01
CA LEU A 298 -9.92 12.29 8.23
C LEU A 298 -8.92 12.04 7.08
N LEU A 299 -8.38 13.08 6.45
CA LEU A 299 -7.29 12.94 5.47
C LEU A 299 -6.07 12.29 6.14
N ASN A 300 -5.69 12.74 7.33
CA ASN A 300 -4.57 12.19 8.09
C ASN A 300 -4.88 10.87 8.81
N LEU A 301 -6.03 10.24 8.53
CA LEU A 301 -6.37 8.93 9.07
C LEU A 301 -5.69 7.81 8.29
N HIS A 302 -4.37 7.85 8.25
CA HIS A 302 -3.49 6.81 7.72
C HIS A 302 -2.26 6.73 8.63
N PHE A 303 -1.95 5.53 9.11
CA PHE A 303 -0.87 5.33 10.07
C PHE A 303 0.38 4.87 9.33
N VAL A 304 0.93 5.78 8.53
CA VAL A 304 2.15 5.58 7.74
C VAL A 304 3.10 6.75 7.94
N GLY A 305 4.41 6.53 7.74
CA GLY A 305 5.43 7.58 7.91
C GLY A 305 5.33 8.28 9.27
N GLU A 306 5.36 9.62 9.26
CA GLU A 306 5.34 10.42 10.49
C GLU A 306 4.09 10.19 11.36
N GLU A 307 2.91 9.97 10.78
CA GLU A 307 1.69 9.67 11.55
C GLU A 307 1.81 8.32 12.28
N ARG A 308 2.58 7.37 11.73
CA ARG A 308 2.89 6.11 12.42
C ARG A 308 3.84 6.33 13.59
N ASP A 309 4.89 7.12 13.40
CA ASP A 309 5.87 7.44 14.44
C ASP A 309 5.24 8.23 15.61
N ASN A 310 4.14 8.94 15.34
CA ASN A 310 3.37 9.65 16.34
C ASN A 310 2.43 8.75 17.16
N ILE A 311 2.32 7.45 16.88
CA ILE A 311 1.49 6.53 17.68
C ILE A 311 2.13 6.28 19.05
N LEU A 312 1.40 6.61 20.10
CA LEU A 312 1.81 6.39 21.49
C LEU A 312 1.30 5.05 22.04
N SER A 313 0.07 4.66 21.67
CA SER A 313 -0.48 3.35 22.04
C SER A 313 -1.67 2.93 21.18
N ILE A 314 -1.91 1.63 21.10
CA ILE A 314 -3.06 1.01 20.43
C ILE A 314 -3.63 -0.05 21.37
N ASN A 315 -4.89 0.12 21.78
CA ASN A 315 -5.52 -0.79 22.74
C ASN A 315 -6.93 -1.17 22.28
N LYS A 316 -7.24 -2.47 22.35
CA LYS A 316 -8.61 -2.94 22.16
C LYS A 316 -9.44 -2.58 23.39
N SER A 317 -10.50 -1.78 23.22
CA SER A 317 -11.31 -1.27 24.33
C SER A 317 -12.55 -2.11 24.61
N LYS A 318 -13.18 -2.69 23.58
CA LYS A 318 -14.37 -3.54 23.71
C LYS A 318 -14.53 -4.46 22.51
N THR A 319 -15.17 -5.61 22.69
CA THR A 319 -15.76 -6.40 21.61
C THR A 319 -17.21 -6.69 21.96
N ASP A 320 -18.15 -6.39 21.06
CA ASP A 320 -19.59 -6.57 21.28
C ASP A 320 -20.30 -6.86 19.96
N GLY A 321 -21.13 -7.90 19.90
CA GLY A 321 -21.93 -8.22 18.72
C GLY A 321 -21.16 -8.39 17.41
N GLY A 322 -19.89 -8.84 17.46
CA GLY A 322 -19.03 -8.96 16.26
C GLY A 322 -18.39 -7.65 15.80
N ILE A 323 -18.41 -6.62 16.64
CA ILE A 323 -17.73 -5.35 16.43
C ILE A 323 -16.66 -5.19 17.50
N SER A 324 -15.42 -4.97 17.08
CA SER A 324 -14.34 -4.56 17.98
C SER A 324 -14.16 -3.04 17.96
N THR A 325 -13.91 -2.45 19.13
CA THR A 325 -13.54 -1.05 19.28
C THR A 325 -12.08 -0.96 19.72
N TRP A 326 -11.33 -0.10 19.05
CA TRP A 326 -9.91 0.14 19.25
C TRP A 326 -9.69 1.60 19.60
N LYS A 327 -8.83 1.87 20.57
CA LYS A 327 -8.40 3.21 20.94
C LYS A 327 -6.93 3.38 20.56
N ILE A 328 -6.67 4.34 19.69
CA ILE A 328 -5.34 4.74 19.24
C ILE A 328 -5.06 6.13 19.81
N ILE A 329 -3.92 6.26 20.50
CA ILE A 329 -3.46 7.55 21.03
C ILE A 329 -2.27 7.98 20.19
N THR A 330 -2.32 9.18 19.64
CA THR A 330 -1.25 9.76 18.83
C THR A 330 -0.82 11.11 19.39
N LYS A 331 0.48 11.39 19.33
CA LYS A 331 1.03 12.71 19.63
C LYS A 331 0.46 13.75 18.66
N ASN A 332 0.12 14.93 19.17
CA ASN A 332 -0.45 16.02 18.38
C ASN A 332 0.42 17.29 18.49
N GLY A 333 1.67 17.21 18.01
CA GLY A 333 2.62 18.32 18.10
C GLY A 333 2.82 18.79 19.55
N THR A 334 2.47 20.06 19.82
CA THR A 334 2.49 20.69 21.15
C THR A 334 1.12 20.73 21.85
N SER A 335 0.07 20.21 21.21
CA SER A 335 -1.29 20.14 21.74
C SER A 335 -1.52 18.84 22.52
N SER A 336 -2.68 18.71 23.16
CA SER A 336 -3.10 17.46 23.79
C SER A 336 -3.13 16.31 22.79
N ASP A 337 -2.75 15.11 23.25
CA ASP A 337 -2.76 13.91 22.43
C ASP A 337 -4.10 13.70 21.73
N LYS A 338 -4.03 13.38 20.45
CA LYS A 338 -5.18 13.07 19.61
C LYS A 338 -5.61 11.64 19.92
N THR A 339 -6.87 11.45 20.30
CA THR A 339 -7.46 10.12 20.55
C THR A 339 -8.34 9.73 19.39
N ILE A 340 -8.12 8.53 18.85
CA ILE A 340 -8.87 7.99 17.72
C ILE A 340 -9.51 6.67 18.18
N ASP A 341 -10.84 6.64 18.24
CA ASP A 341 -11.60 5.43 18.48
C ASP A 341 -12.08 4.85 17.13
N VAL A 342 -11.71 3.61 16.85
CA VAL A 342 -12.00 2.92 15.60
C VAL A 342 -12.90 1.72 15.87
N GLN A 343 -13.99 1.58 15.13
CA GLN A 343 -14.85 0.40 15.18
C GLN A 343 -14.65 -0.46 13.93
N ILE A 344 -14.37 -1.74 14.14
CA ILE A 344 -14.18 -2.75 13.10
C ILE A 344 -15.31 -3.77 13.18
N LEU A 345 -15.96 -4.04 12.05
CA LEU A 345 -16.82 -5.22 11.90
C LEU A 345 -15.93 -6.43 11.67
N ASP A 346 -15.83 -7.29 12.68
CA ASP A 346 -14.87 -8.40 12.73
C ASP A 346 -15.16 -9.47 11.67
N SER A 347 -16.43 -9.75 11.39
CA SER A 347 -16.84 -10.80 10.43
C SER A 347 -16.41 -10.53 8.98
N HIS A 348 -16.07 -9.28 8.66
CA HIS A 348 -15.64 -8.85 7.33
C HIS A 348 -14.33 -8.07 7.36
N SER A 349 -13.69 -7.98 8.54
CA SER A 349 -12.52 -7.13 8.79
C SER A 349 -12.67 -5.73 8.17
N LYS A 350 -13.82 -5.07 8.39
CA LYS A 350 -14.14 -3.78 7.75
C LYS A 350 -14.25 -2.67 8.78
N VAL A 351 -13.53 -1.58 8.59
CA VAL A 351 -13.71 -0.36 9.40
C VAL A 351 -15.11 0.20 9.17
N ARG A 352 -15.88 0.39 10.24
CA ARG A 352 -17.29 0.82 10.22
C ARG A 352 -17.48 2.29 10.58
N SER A 353 -16.74 2.73 11.59
CA SER A 353 -16.80 4.12 12.04
C SER A 353 -15.49 4.50 12.69
N VAL A 354 -15.19 5.79 12.65
CA VAL A 354 -14.07 6.37 13.35
C VAL A 354 -14.53 7.61 14.10
N LYS A 355 -14.05 7.77 15.33
CA LYS A 355 -14.23 8.98 16.12
C LYS A 355 -12.87 9.55 16.46
N ILE A 356 -12.68 10.84 16.21
CA ILE A 356 -11.42 11.54 16.43
C ILE A 356 -11.68 12.67 17.42
N ASN A 357 -10.96 12.66 18.54
CA ASN A 357 -10.97 13.71 19.53
C ASN A 357 -9.62 14.45 19.46
N ASP A 358 -9.66 15.74 19.11
CA ASP A 358 -8.47 16.61 19.03
C ASP A 358 -8.27 17.49 20.28
N GLY A 359 -9.05 17.25 21.34
CA GLY A 359 -9.06 17.99 22.59
C GLY A 359 -10.11 19.11 22.64
N SER A 360 -10.47 19.69 21.49
CA SER A 360 -11.49 20.75 21.39
C SER A 360 -12.80 20.23 20.80
N TYR A 361 -12.71 19.32 19.83
CA TYR A 361 -13.85 18.77 19.12
C TYR A 361 -13.77 17.26 19.05
N LEU A 362 -14.96 16.64 19.02
CA LEU A 362 -15.16 15.25 18.66
C LEU A 362 -15.74 15.18 17.25
N TYR A 363 -14.99 14.62 16.32
CA TYR A 363 -15.43 14.32 14.96
C TYR A 363 -15.85 12.85 14.89
N ALA A 364 -17.04 12.57 14.38
CA ALA A 364 -17.50 11.19 14.18
C ALA A 364 -17.80 10.94 12.71
N TYR A 365 -17.34 9.80 12.21
CA TYR A 365 -17.52 9.34 10.84
C TYR A 365 -18.14 7.95 10.85
N GLU A 366 -19.21 7.76 10.09
CA GLU A 366 -19.83 6.45 9.84
C GLU A 366 -19.72 6.11 8.36
N PHE A 367 -19.03 5.02 8.04
CA PHE A 367 -18.77 4.60 6.66
C PHE A 367 -19.91 3.73 6.13
N ILE A 368 -20.49 4.15 5.01
CA ILE A 368 -21.74 3.58 4.47
C ILE A 368 -21.45 2.46 3.46
N GLY A 369 -20.26 2.46 2.83
CA GLY A 369 -19.87 1.48 1.82
C GLY A 369 -18.99 2.10 0.73
N ASN A 370 -18.54 1.27 -0.21
CA ASN A 370 -17.87 1.77 -1.41
C ASN A 370 -18.92 2.42 -2.29
N ALA A 371 -18.63 3.62 -2.81
CA ALA A 371 -19.53 4.37 -3.68
C ALA A 371 -19.62 3.75 -5.08
#